data_AF-A0A382N594-F1
#
_entry.id   AF-A0A382N594-F1
#
_cell.length_a   1.000
_cell.length_b   1.000
_cell.length_c   1.000
_cell.angle_alpha   90.00
_cell.angle_beta   90.00
_cell.angle_gamma   90.00
#
_symmetry.space_group_name_H-M   'P 1'
#
loop_
_entity.id
_entity.type
_entity.pdbx_description
1 polymer ?
#
loop_
_entity_poly.entity_id
_entity_poly.type
_entity_poly.pdbx_seq_one_letter_code
_entity_poly.pdbx_strand_id
1 'polypeptide(L)'
;MIIKIDKHLPSPVIKAALFDLDGTILDVEENIPLDISDRIQFISNYIPVSIVSGRIFSEVSKYSTLLKLKSPQISENGAIIFDPLKGNKIIYKRFMDQD
;
A
#
# COMPACT_ATOMS: atom_id res chain seq x y z
N MET A 1 -16.49 16.93 11.97
CA MET A 1 -16.35 16.17 13.23
C MET A 1 -14.95 16.42 13.76
N ILE A 2 -14.81 17.18 14.85
CA ILE A 2 -13.51 17.42 15.48
C ILE A 2 -13.30 16.30 16.49
N ILE A 3 -12.50 15.30 16.14
CA ILE A 3 -12.06 14.28 17.09
C ILE A 3 -10.99 14.94 17.96
N LYS A 4 -11.32 15.28 19.21
CA LYS A 4 -10.32 15.68 20.19
C LYS A 4 -9.52 14.44 20.58
N ILE A 5 -8.30 14.33 20.09
CA ILE A 5 -7.36 13.26 20.50
C ILE A 5 -6.82 13.64 21.88
N ASP A 6 -7.12 12.82 22.88
CA ASP A 6 -6.66 12.93 24.27
C ASP A 6 -6.10 11.57 24.72
N LYS A 7 -5.06 11.57 25.56
CA LYS A 7 -4.39 10.39 26.12
C LYS A 7 -5.30 9.47 26.95
N HIS A 8 -6.48 9.97 27.33
CA HIS A 8 -7.50 9.23 28.06
C HIS A 8 -8.46 8.45 27.15
N LEU A 9 -8.40 8.66 25.83
CA LEU A 9 -9.19 7.88 24.88
C LEU A 9 -8.51 6.53 24.61
N PRO A 10 -9.29 5.45 24.46
CA PRO A 10 -8.74 4.17 24.04
C PRO A 10 -8.07 4.34 22.66
N SER A 11 -6.91 3.71 22.50
CA SER A 11 -6.23 3.72 21.20
C SER A 11 -7.15 3.14 20.13
N PRO A 12 -7.29 3.79 18.97
CA PRO A 12 -8.12 3.26 17.90
C PRO A 12 -7.57 1.92 17.41
N VAL A 13 -8.48 0.99 17.11
CA VAL A 13 -8.11 -0.28 16.49
C VAL A 13 -7.71 -0.01 15.04
N ILE A 14 -6.44 -0.25 14.71
CA ILE A 14 -5.95 -0.17 13.33
C ILE A 14 -6.53 -1.33 12.52
N LYS A 15 -7.21 -1.02 11.42
CA LYS A 15 -7.91 -2.01 10.57
C LYS A 15 -7.15 -2.38 9.29
N ALA A 16 -6.24 -1.52 8.84
CA ALA A 16 -5.39 -1.73 7.67
C ALA A 16 -4.19 -0.77 7.75
N ALA A 17 -3.12 -1.10 7.04
CA ALA A 17 -1.98 -0.20 6.84
C ALA A 17 -1.74 0.01 5.34
N LEU A 18 -1.57 1.27 4.96
CA LEU A 18 -1.36 1.67 3.58
C LEU A 18 -0.04 2.46 3.53
N PHE A 19 0.87 2.03 2.66
CA PHE A 19 2.22 2.59 2.55
C PHE A 19 2.44 3.17 1.17
N ASP A 20 2.96 4.39 1.08
CA ASP A 20 3.56 4.87 -0.16
C ASP A 20 4.93 4.21 -0.39
N LEU A 21 5.44 4.32 -1.61
CA LEU A 21 6.76 3.86 -2.01
C LEU A 21 7.82 4.93 -1.73
N ASP A 22 7.83 5.96 -2.57
CA ASP A 22 8.87 6.97 -2.64
C ASP A 22 8.91 7.82 -1.36
N GLY A 23 10.09 7.93 -0.75
CA GLY A 23 10.26 8.68 0.50
C GLY A 23 9.55 8.07 1.71
N THR A 24 9.00 6.85 1.59
CA THR A 24 8.30 6.15 2.68
C THR A 24 8.91 4.80 2.98
N ILE A 25 8.83 3.82 2.05
CA ILE A 25 9.41 2.47 2.27
C ILE A 25 10.62 2.19 1.39
N LEU A 26 10.83 2.98 0.33
CA LEU A 26 12.01 2.89 -0.51
C LEU A 26 13.14 3.78 0.04
N ASP A 27 14.36 3.26 -0.04
CA ASP A 27 15.56 4.06 0.18
C ASP A 27 15.93 4.87 -1.08
N VAL A 28 17.04 5.62 -1.00
CA VAL A 28 17.52 6.49 -2.08
C VAL A 28 17.99 5.72 -3.32
N GLU A 29 18.20 4.41 -3.21
CA GLU A 29 18.58 3.51 -4.30
C GLU A 29 17.36 2.74 -4.85
N GLU A 30 16.15 3.12 -4.43
CA GLU A 30 14.88 2.44 -4.73
C GLU A 30 14.78 0.99 -4.23
N ASN A 31 15.57 0.63 -3.22
CA ASN A 31 15.45 -0.67 -2.58
C ASN A 31 14.49 -0.58 -1.38
N ILE A 32 13.90 -1.72 -1.00
CA ILE A 32 13.23 -1.85 0.29
C ILE A 32 14.26 -2.40 1.29
N PRO A 33 14.68 -1.64 2.31
CA PRO A 33 15.56 -2.14 3.34
C PRO A 33 15.00 -3.39 4.01
N LEU A 34 15.88 -4.33 4.37
CA LEU A 34 15.47 -5.64 4.89
C LEU A 34 14.61 -5.53 6.16
N ASP A 35 15.00 -4.64 7.08
CA ASP A 35 14.27 -4.40 8.32
C ASP A 35 12.87 -3.80 8.08
N ILE A 36 12.71 -2.95 7.07
CA ILE A 36 11.42 -2.42 6.63
C ILE A 36 10.56 -3.53 6.01
N SER A 37 11.14 -4.32 5.11
CA SER A 37 10.47 -5.47 4.49
C SER A 37 9.94 -6.45 5.55
N ASP A 38 10.77 -6.82 6.52
CA ASP A 38 10.42 -7.76 7.59
C ASP A 38 9.28 -7.21 8.47
N ARG A 39 9.30 -5.91 8.78
CA ARG A 39 8.23 -5.26 9.56
C ARG A 39 6.92 -5.19 8.79
N ILE A 40 6.96 -4.83 7.51
CA ILE A 40 5.77 -4.78 6.66
C ILE A 40 5.15 -6.17 6.54
N GLN A 41 5.98 -7.20 6.30
CA GLN A 41 5.53 -8.59 6.27
C GLN A 41 4.92 -9.02 7.61
N PHE A 42 5.57 -8.68 8.73
CA PHE A 42 5.02 -8.93 10.06
C PHE A 42 3.63 -8.32 10.22
N ILE A 43 3.46 -7.03 9.89
CA ILE A 43 2.17 -6.33 9.98
C ILE A 43 1.12 -6.99 9.07
N SER A 44 1.52 -7.43 7.87
CA SER A 44 0.63 -8.06 6.89
C SER A 44 0.02 -9.38 7.35
N ASN A 45 0.58 -10.00 8.39
CA ASN A 45 0.01 -11.20 9.00
C ASN A 45 -1.20 -10.91 9.93
N TYR A 46 -1.36 -9.65 10.36
CA TYR A 46 -2.40 -9.25 11.33
C TYR A 46 -3.49 -8.39 10.71
N ILE A 47 -3.12 -7.51 9.78
CA ILE A 47 -4.05 -6.59 9.12
C ILE A 47 -3.77 -6.54 7.61
N PRO A 48 -4.79 -6.18 6.79
CA PRO A 48 -4.58 -5.86 5.39
C PRO A 48 -3.49 -4.81 5.20
N VAL A 49 -2.57 -5.06 4.27
CA VAL A 49 -1.48 -4.17 3.91
C VAL A 49 -1.46 -3.94 2.41
N SER A 50 -1.46 -2.67 2.03
CA SER A 50 -1.47 -2.22 0.64
C SER A 50 -0.38 -1.18 0.39
N ILE A 51 0.24 -1.27 -0.77
CA ILE A 51 1.01 -0.18 -1.36
C ILE A 51 0.03 0.76 -2.04
N VAL A 52 0.21 2.07 -1.83
CA VAL A 52 -0.54 3.15 -2.46
C VAL A 52 0.44 4.16 -2.99
N SER A 53 0.66 4.19 -4.31
CA SER A 53 1.68 5.04 -4.90
C SER A 53 1.25 5.69 -6.21
N GLY A 54 1.89 6.80 -6.54
CA GLY A 54 1.80 7.44 -7.85
C GLY A 54 2.52 6.66 -8.95
N ARG A 55 3.37 5.70 -8.61
CA ARG A 55 4.07 4.86 -9.60
C ARG A 55 3.07 4.05 -10.45
N ILE A 56 3.52 3.73 -11.67
CA ILE A 56 2.76 2.91 -12.62
C ILE A 56 2.47 1.51 -12.07
N PHE A 57 1.44 0.86 -12.62
CA PHE A 57 1.00 -0.47 -12.21
C PHE A 57 2.13 -1.51 -12.07
N SER A 58 3.05 -1.59 -13.04
CA SER A 58 4.11 -2.60 -13.04
C SER A 58 5.06 -2.46 -11.85
N GLU A 59 5.35 -1.23 -11.44
CA GLU A 59 6.23 -0.93 -10.30
C GLU A 59 5.56 -1.31 -8.98
N VAL A 60 4.31 -0.90 -8.78
CA VAL A 60 3.54 -1.27 -7.58
C VAL A 60 3.34 -2.79 -7.50
N SER A 61 3.11 -3.44 -8.64
CA SER A 61 3.01 -4.91 -8.72
C SER A 61 4.33 -5.60 -8.35
N LYS A 62 5.47 -5.09 -8.84
CA LYS A 62 6.80 -5.59 -8.48
C LYS A 62 7.04 -5.53 -6.97
N TYR A 63 6.87 -4.37 -6.34
CA TYR A 63 7.13 -4.22 -4.90
C TYR A 63 6.15 -4.98 -4.02
N SER A 64 4.86 -5.02 -4.38
CA SER A 64 3.88 -5.82 -3.63
C SER A 64 4.18 -7.33 -3.71
N THR A 65 4.71 -7.79 -4.83
CA THR A 65 5.19 -9.18 -5.00
C THR A 65 6.42 -9.45 -4.13
N LEU A 66 7.41 -8.54 -4.13
CA LEU A 66 8.61 -8.65 -3.29
C LEU A 66 8.25 -8.74 -1.80
N LEU A 67 7.27 -7.95 -1.37
CA LEU A 67 6.74 -7.94 0.00
C LEU A 67 5.72 -9.05 0.30
N LYS A 68 5.38 -9.89 -0.70
CA LYS A 68 4.39 -10.98 -0.59
C LYS A 68 3.02 -10.51 -0.07
N LEU A 69 2.60 -9.30 -0.45
CA LEU A 69 1.35 -8.70 0.00
C LEU A 69 0.15 -9.39 -0.64
N LYS A 70 -0.92 -9.55 0.16
CA LYS A 70 -2.11 -10.32 -0.21
C LYS A 70 -3.35 -9.46 -0.44
N SER A 71 -3.33 -8.22 0.04
CA SER A 71 -4.48 -7.30 -0.08
C SER A 71 -4.45 -6.59 -1.44
N PRO A 72 -5.55 -5.95 -1.88
CA PRO A 72 -5.53 -5.12 -3.08
C PRO A 72 -4.46 -4.02 -3.02
N GLN A 73 -3.84 -3.72 -4.14
CA GLN A 73 -2.79 -2.70 -4.27
C GLN A 73 -3.30 -1.53 -5.13
N ILE A 74 -2.71 -0.35 -4.94
CA ILE A 74 -3.19 0.89 -5.55
C ILE A 74 -2.01 1.58 -6.26
N SER A 75 -2.16 1.79 -7.57
CA SER A 75 -1.15 2.46 -8.40
C SER A 75 -1.73 3.68 -9.11
N GLU A 76 -0.86 4.46 -9.74
CA GLU A 76 -1.22 5.64 -10.54
C GLU A 76 -2.14 6.59 -9.75
N ASN A 77 -1.78 6.86 -8.48
CA ASN A 77 -2.55 7.72 -7.57
C ASN A 77 -4.01 7.28 -7.36
N GLY A 78 -4.29 5.98 -7.48
CA GLY A 78 -5.65 5.44 -7.33
C GLY A 78 -6.42 5.27 -8.64
N ALA A 79 -5.82 5.62 -9.77
CA ALA A 79 -6.41 5.34 -11.08
C ALA A 79 -6.54 3.84 -11.33
N ILE A 80 -5.69 2.99 -10.74
CA ILE A 80 -5.75 1.53 -10.88
C ILE A 80 -5.70 0.87 -9.50
N ILE A 81 -6.64 -0.05 -9.25
CA ILE A 81 -6.66 -0.93 -8.07
C ILE A 81 -6.66 -2.38 -8.55
N PHE A 82 -5.80 -3.23 -8.00
CA PHE A 82 -5.64 -4.60 -8.46
C PHE A 82 -5.44 -5.61 -7.33
N ASP A 83 -5.83 -6.87 -7.57
CA ASP A 83 -5.67 -8.01 -6.67
C ASP A 83 -4.37 -8.76 -7.02
N PRO A 84 -3.31 -8.68 -6.19
CA PRO A 84 -2.03 -9.33 -6.50
C PRO A 84 -2.12 -10.86 -6.49
N LEU A 85 -3.07 -11.45 -5.75
CA LEU A 85 -3.22 -12.90 -5.65
C LEU A 85 -3.89 -13.55 -6.87
N LYS A 86 -4.55 -12.75 -7.71
CA LYS A 86 -5.25 -13.23 -8.92
C LYS A 86 -4.52 -12.84 -10.19
N GLY A 87 -3.20 -12.97 -10.21
CA GLY A 87 -2.37 -12.56 -11.35
C GLY A 87 -2.50 -11.06 -11.65
N ASN A 88 -2.52 -10.24 -10.59
CA ASN A 88 -2.75 -8.79 -10.67
C ASN A 88 -4.06 -8.40 -11.36
N LYS A 89 -5.15 -9.14 -11.13
CA LYS A 89 -6.46 -8.83 -11.70
C LYS A 89 -6.88 -7.41 -11.31
N ILE A 90 -7.16 -6.58 -12.30
CA ILE A 90 -7.70 -5.23 -12.08
C ILE A 90 -9.10 -5.34 -11.46
N ILE A 91 -9.26 -4.72 -10.28
CA ILE A 91 -10.52 -4.58 -9.55
C ILE A 91 -11.23 -3.31 -10.04
N TYR A 92 -10.47 -2.23 -10.20
CA TYR A 92 -10.97 -0.93 -10.63
C TYR A 92 -9.92 -0.23 -11.49
N LYS A 93 -10.38 0.50 -12.50
CA LYS A 93 -9.55 1.42 -13.27
C LYS A 93 -10.37 2.64 -13.69
N ARG A 94 -9.77 3.82 -13.65
CA ARG A 94 -10.34 5.05 -14.19
C ARG A 94 -9.25 5.95 -14.74
N PHE A 95 -9.33 6.22 -16.04
CA PHE A 95 -8.48 7.19 -16.71
C PHE A 95 -9.22 8.52 -16.83
N MET A 96 -8.47 9.61 -17.02
CA MET A 96 -9.08 10.85 -17.45
C MET A 96 -9.62 10.66 -18.87
N ASP A 97 -10.81 11.17 -19.11
CA ASP A 97 -11.32 11.30 -20.47
C ASP A 97 -10.39 12.24 -21.25
N GLN A 98 -10.18 11.98 -22.53
CA GLN A 98 -9.51 12.95 -23.39
C GLN A 98 -10.51 14.07 -23.70
N ASP A 99 -10.17 15.30 -23.35
CA ASP A 99 -10.91 16.52 -23.74
C ASP A 99 -10.95 16.69 -25.26
#